data_AF-A0A958XF41-F1
#
_entry.id   AF-A0A958XF41-F1
#
_cell.length_a   1.000
_cell.length_b   1.000
_cell.length_c   1.000
_cell.angle_alpha   90.00
_cell.angle_beta   90.00
_cell.angle_gamma   90.00
#
_symmetry.space_group_name_H-M   'P 1'
#
loop_
_entity.id
_entity.type
_entity.pdbx_description
1 polymer ?
#
loop_
_entity_poly.entity_id
_entity_poly.type
_entity_poly.pdbx_seq_one_letter_code
_entity_poly.pdbx_strand_id
1 'polypeptide(L)'
;MQGTLKTANGVTVADGNYDVTFNLYNVQTGGTALWSESAAVEVVGGIYSHYLGSSTPLNPADFGSTLYLGVKVGSYELVPRTELSYAPYAFSVAAAQTVVCSGAVGDIKYSILDPTEFAKVNGNCWVPMDGRDISTSKLATHGVSSIPNAGGMFLRAQEFGSHGTFPSNNDPDRTSDSPIAVAQVDTLQSHKHGGITDKHIEQVKTVYVPNVNTNNIGSEPHTIPANGWSHDNTLNNHYLWTGGGTGDAFGMTFLGSSPLRETTDTGAAETRPKNINLYIYIRIN
;
A
#
# COMPACT_ATOMS: atom_id res chain seq x y z
N MET A 1 -13.15 -35.64 34.99
CA MET A 1 -12.77 -35.13 36.32
C MET A 1 -13.04 -36.19 37.38
N GLN A 2 -12.28 -36.17 38.48
CA GLN A 2 -12.51 -37.04 39.64
C GLN A 2 -12.57 -36.17 40.89
N GLY A 3 -13.44 -36.52 41.83
CA GLY A 3 -13.58 -35.78 43.09
C GLY A 3 -13.94 -36.71 44.24
N THR A 4 -13.85 -36.18 45.46
CA THR A 4 -14.30 -36.88 46.67
C THR A 4 -15.45 -36.13 47.32
N LEU A 5 -16.51 -36.84 47.68
CA LEU A 5 -17.62 -36.30 48.46
C LEU A 5 -17.51 -36.75 49.91
N LYS A 6 -17.47 -35.75 50.80
CA LYS A 6 -17.42 -35.93 52.24
C LYS A 6 -18.54 -35.11 52.89
N THR A 7 -19.05 -35.62 53.99
CA THR A 7 -19.94 -34.91 54.90
C THR A 7 -19.19 -33.75 55.57
N ALA A 8 -19.93 -32.85 56.22
CA ALA A 8 -19.34 -31.73 56.98
C ALA A 8 -18.36 -32.18 58.09
N ASN A 9 -18.51 -33.42 58.58
CA ASN A 9 -17.64 -34.02 59.59
C ASN A 9 -16.39 -34.71 58.98
N GLY A 10 -16.18 -34.60 57.66
CA GLY A 10 -15.04 -35.19 56.95
C GLY A 10 -15.16 -36.68 56.65
N VAL A 11 -16.27 -37.33 57.03
CA VAL A 11 -16.57 -38.74 56.70
C VAL A 11 -17.05 -38.83 55.26
N THR A 12 -16.62 -39.83 54.51
CA THR A 12 -17.11 -40.10 53.14
C THR A 12 -18.62 -40.30 53.14
N VAL A 13 -19.28 -39.83 52.08
CA VAL A 13 -20.70 -40.11 51.89
C VAL A 13 -20.91 -41.62 51.62
N ALA A 14 -22.14 -42.09 51.82
CA ALA A 14 -22.50 -43.47 51.53
C ALA A 14 -22.41 -43.76 50.02
N ASP A 15 -22.22 -45.03 49.67
CA ASP A 15 -22.21 -45.43 48.27
C ASP A 15 -23.61 -45.29 47.65
N GLY A 16 -23.67 -44.86 46.40
CA GLY A 16 -24.92 -44.69 45.66
C GLY A 16 -24.87 -43.58 44.63
N ASN A 17 -26.02 -43.31 44.01
CA ASN A 17 -26.14 -42.25 43.00
C ASN A 17 -26.52 -40.93 43.65
N TYR A 18 -25.82 -39.87 43.26
CA TYR A 18 -26.06 -38.51 43.71
C TYR A 18 -26.34 -37.61 42.52
N ASP A 19 -27.36 -36.77 42.62
CA ASP A 19 -27.62 -35.72 41.65
C ASP A 19 -26.63 -34.57 41.87
N VAL A 20 -25.72 -34.41 40.91
CA VAL A 20 -24.67 -33.41 40.94
C VAL A 20 -24.86 -32.45 39.76
N THR A 21 -24.82 -31.15 40.05
CA THR A 21 -24.74 -30.11 39.03
C THR A 21 -23.32 -29.53 39.01
N PHE A 22 -22.70 -29.58 37.85
CA PHE A 22 -21.41 -28.96 37.57
C PHE A 22 -21.64 -27.60 36.90
N ASN A 23 -20.98 -26.58 37.41
CA ASN A 23 -21.07 -25.22 36.87
C ASN A 23 -19.67 -24.67 36.57
N LEU A 24 -19.52 -23.97 35.45
CA LEU A 24 -18.30 -23.20 35.15
C LEU A 24 -18.53 -21.71 35.38
N TYR A 25 -17.58 -21.07 36.02
CA TYR A 25 -17.59 -19.64 36.32
C TYR A 25 -16.27 -18.98 35.92
N ASN A 26 -16.32 -17.68 35.62
CA ASN A 26 -15.13 -16.84 35.45
C ASN A 26 -14.65 -16.19 36.76
N VAL A 27 -15.34 -16.45 37.88
CA VAL A 27 -15.01 -15.91 39.21
C VAL A 27 -15.06 -16.99 40.28
N GLN A 28 -14.18 -16.87 41.28
CA GLN A 28 -14.04 -17.86 42.35
C GLN A 28 -15.26 -17.89 43.29
N THR A 29 -15.93 -16.76 43.52
CA THR A 29 -17.12 -16.63 44.36
C THR A 29 -18.18 -15.75 43.70
N GLY A 30 -19.46 -16.04 43.95
CA GLY A 30 -20.58 -15.33 43.31
C GLY A 30 -20.65 -15.55 41.80
N GLY A 31 -21.11 -14.55 41.06
CA GLY A 31 -21.20 -14.57 39.59
C GLY A 31 -22.27 -15.51 39.03
N THR A 32 -22.47 -15.42 37.71
CA THR A 32 -23.38 -16.29 36.95
C THR A 32 -22.58 -17.40 36.30
N ALA A 33 -23.13 -18.61 36.27
CA ALA A 33 -22.51 -19.74 35.58
C ALA A 33 -22.49 -19.48 34.07
N LEU A 34 -21.33 -19.65 33.44
CA LEU A 34 -21.17 -19.62 31.98
C LEU A 34 -21.71 -20.89 31.34
N TRP A 35 -21.60 -22.00 32.08
CA TRP A 35 -22.03 -23.33 31.64
C TRP A 35 -22.54 -24.13 32.84
N SER A 36 -23.51 -24.99 32.61
CA SER A 36 -24.12 -25.86 33.63
C SER A 36 -24.49 -27.22 33.05
N GLU A 37 -24.22 -28.27 33.81
CA GLU A 37 -24.56 -29.65 33.47
C GLU A 37 -24.97 -30.41 34.72
N SER A 38 -26.13 -31.06 34.67
CA SER A 38 -26.61 -31.94 35.74
C SER A 38 -26.51 -33.39 35.31
N ALA A 39 -25.97 -34.22 36.20
CA ALA A 39 -25.85 -35.66 36.00
C ALA A 39 -26.06 -36.42 37.31
N ALA A 40 -26.65 -37.60 37.21
CA ALA A 40 -26.64 -38.58 38.30
C ALA A 40 -25.28 -39.28 38.29
N VAL A 41 -24.48 -39.10 39.34
CA VAL A 41 -23.12 -39.61 39.44
C VAL A 41 -23.08 -40.70 40.50
N GLU A 42 -22.53 -41.86 40.13
CA GLU A 42 -22.27 -42.95 41.08
C GLU A 42 -21.07 -42.60 41.96
N VAL A 43 -21.25 -42.74 43.27
CA VAL A 43 -20.24 -42.52 44.28
C VAL A 43 -19.94 -43.84 44.97
N VAL A 44 -18.67 -44.22 45.02
CA VAL A 44 -18.19 -45.42 45.71
C VAL A 44 -16.98 -45.07 46.57
N GLY A 45 -17.02 -45.41 47.86
CA GLY A 45 -16.00 -45.02 48.83
C GLY A 45 -15.85 -43.51 48.97
N GLY A 46 -16.92 -42.74 48.69
CA GLY A 46 -16.89 -41.29 48.62
C GLY A 46 -16.12 -40.71 47.43
N ILE A 47 -15.75 -41.51 46.42
CA ILE A 47 -15.08 -41.07 45.20
C ILE A 47 -16.07 -41.08 44.04
N TYR A 48 -16.00 -40.09 43.16
CA TYR A 48 -16.77 -40.04 41.92
C TYR A 48 -15.94 -39.59 40.73
N SER A 49 -16.39 -39.96 39.53
CA SER A 49 -15.84 -39.48 38.27
C SER A 49 -16.94 -39.07 37.32
N HIS A 50 -16.73 -37.97 36.59
CA HIS A 50 -17.65 -37.50 35.56
C HIS A 50 -16.90 -36.85 34.40
N TYR A 51 -17.44 -36.95 33.19
CA TYR A 51 -16.92 -36.25 32.01
C TYR A 51 -17.74 -34.98 31.77
N LEU A 52 -17.14 -33.82 32.03
CA LEU A 52 -17.77 -32.53 31.74
C LEU A 52 -18.00 -32.40 30.23
N GLY A 53 -19.20 -31.94 29.86
CA GLY A 53 -19.56 -31.78 28.46
C GLY A 53 -20.18 -33.02 27.82
N SER A 54 -20.42 -34.07 28.62
CA SER A 54 -20.98 -35.33 28.12
C SER A 54 -22.47 -35.24 27.79
N SER A 55 -23.21 -34.34 28.45
CA SER A 55 -24.63 -34.10 28.17
C SER A 55 -24.91 -32.67 27.69
N THR A 56 -24.18 -31.68 28.23
CA THR A 56 -24.23 -30.29 27.76
C THR A 56 -22.88 -29.92 27.15
N PRO A 57 -22.72 -29.90 25.81
CA PRO A 57 -21.43 -29.62 25.18
C PRO A 57 -20.76 -28.35 25.71
N LEU A 58 -19.45 -28.43 25.93
CA LEU A 58 -18.63 -27.28 26.33
C LEU A 58 -18.36 -26.38 25.12
N ASN A 59 -18.37 -25.06 25.32
CA ASN A 59 -17.99 -24.09 24.31
C ASN A 59 -16.48 -23.82 24.39
N PRO A 60 -15.67 -24.12 23.36
CA PRO A 60 -14.23 -23.86 23.37
C PRO A 60 -13.87 -22.39 23.62
N ALA A 61 -14.74 -21.44 23.27
CA ALA A 61 -14.48 -20.01 23.47
C ALA A 61 -14.41 -19.60 24.95
N ASP A 62 -15.02 -20.35 25.87
CA ASP A 62 -15.03 -20.02 27.30
C ASP A 62 -13.65 -20.26 27.95
N PHE A 63 -12.83 -21.12 27.34
CA PHE A 63 -11.50 -21.52 27.84
C PHE A 63 -10.39 -20.51 27.49
N GLY A 64 -10.75 -19.31 27.03
CA GLY A 64 -9.81 -18.21 26.80
C GLY A 64 -9.41 -17.45 28.08
N SER A 65 -9.98 -17.79 29.24
CA SER A 65 -9.72 -17.13 30.53
C SER A 65 -9.70 -18.14 31.69
N THR A 66 -9.29 -17.71 32.89
CA THR A 66 -9.33 -18.57 34.08
C THR A 66 -10.76 -18.96 34.42
N LEU A 67 -11.02 -20.27 34.52
CA LEU A 67 -12.32 -20.82 34.87
C LEU A 67 -12.27 -21.54 36.22
N TYR A 68 -13.39 -21.49 36.93
CA TYR A 68 -13.61 -22.15 38.20
C TYR A 68 -14.76 -23.14 38.06
N LEU A 69 -14.53 -24.36 38.51
CA LEU A 69 -15.53 -25.42 38.59
C LEU A 69 -16.23 -25.37 39.94
N GLY A 70 -17.53 -25.10 39.91
CA GLY A 70 -18.46 -25.31 41.01
C GLY A 70 -19.07 -26.70 40.93
N VAL A 71 -19.16 -27.38 42.08
CA VAL A 71 -19.81 -28.68 42.21
C VAL A 71 -20.96 -28.51 43.21
N LYS A 72 -22.18 -28.72 42.74
CA LYS A 72 -23.40 -28.59 43.55
C LYS A 72 -24.04 -29.96 43.75
N VAL A 73 -24.24 -30.36 44.99
CA VAL A 73 -24.89 -31.62 45.37
C VAL A 73 -26.22 -31.28 46.03
N GLY A 74 -27.33 -31.67 45.40
CA GLY A 74 -28.67 -31.20 45.80
C GLY A 74 -28.77 -29.67 45.77
N SER A 75 -29.07 -29.05 46.92
CA SER A 75 -29.22 -27.58 47.03
C SER A 75 -27.92 -26.84 47.38
N TYR A 76 -26.83 -27.54 47.68
CA TYR A 76 -25.61 -26.95 48.23
C TYR A 76 -24.46 -26.98 47.22
N GLU A 77 -23.86 -25.82 46.94
CA GLU A 77 -22.63 -25.71 46.14
C GLU A 77 -21.41 -25.75 47.06
N LEU A 78 -20.45 -26.61 46.73
CA LEU A 78 -19.21 -26.75 47.48
C LEU A 78 -18.32 -25.53 47.27
N VAL A 79 -17.75 -25.02 48.36
CA VAL A 79 -16.84 -23.87 48.37
C VAL A 79 -15.53 -24.22 49.10
N PRO A 80 -14.36 -23.69 48.67
CA PRO A 80 -14.16 -22.85 47.48
C PRO A 80 -14.32 -23.64 46.17
N ARG A 81 -14.68 -22.94 45.08
CA ARG A 81 -14.68 -23.52 43.74
C ARG A 81 -13.27 -23.92 43.33
N THR A 82 -13.15 -24.97 42.52
CA THR A 82 -11.86 -25.48 42.07
C THR A 82 -11.43 -24.74 40.79
N GLU A 83 -10.29 -24.06 40.81
CA GLU A 83 -9.72 -23.46 39.60
C GLU A 83 -9.31 -24.55 38.61
N LEU A 84 -9.70 -24.40 37.34
CA LEU A 84 -9.28 -25.30 36.28
C LEU A 84 -7.85 -24.95 35.82
N SER A 85 -6.98 -25.96 35.85
CA SER A 85 -5.60 -25.84 35.37
C SER A 85 -5.41 -26.60 34.05
N TYR A 86 -4.34 -26.24 33.33
CA TYR A 86 -3.95 -26.92 32.10
C TYR A 86 -3.42 -28.33 32.39
N ALA A 87 -3.81 -29.30 31.55
CA ALA A 87 -3.10 -30.57 31.49
C ALA A 87 -1.71 -30.34 30.87
N PRO A 88 -0.61 -30.90 31.42
CA PRO A 88 0.74 -30.70 30.88
C PRO A 88 0.88 -31.04 29.38
N TYR A 89 0.15 -32.05 28.91
CA TYR A 89 0.16 -32.43 27.49
C TYR A 89 -0.65 -31.49 26.60
N ALA A 90 -1.57 -30.69 27.16
CA ALA A 90 -2.32 -29.70 26.40
C ALA A 90 -1.44 -28.49 25.98
N PHE A 91 -0.28 -28.27 26.61
CA PHE A 91 0.65 -27.22 26.18
C PHE A 91 1.14 -27.40 24.75
N SER A 92 1.26 -28.64 24.24
CA SER A 92 1.65 -28.87 22.85
C SER A 92 0.56 -28.47 21.84
N VAL A 93 -0.71 -28.39 22.28
CA VAL A 93 -1.84 -28.01 21.42
C VAL A 93 -1.78 -26.53 21.07
N ALA A 94 -1.40 -25.65 22.02
CA ALA A 94 -1.21 -24.23 21.74
C ALA A 94 -0.12 -23.99 20.67
N ALA A 95 0.98 -24.75 20.72
CA ALA A 95 2.01 -24.73 19.68
C ALA A 95 1.48 -25.25 18.33
N ALA A 96 0.66 -26.32 18.34
CA ALA A 96 0.09 -26.91 17.13
C ALA A 96 -0.99 -26.04 16.45
N GLN A 97 -1.66 -25.16 17.20
CA GLN A 97 -2.65 -24.21 16.65
C GLN A 97 -2.01 -22.98 16.00
N THR A 98 -0.69 -22.79 16.15
CA THR A 98 0.00 -21.68 15.49
C THR A 98 0.16 -22.00 14.01
N VAL A 99 -0.30 -21.10 13.14
CA VAL A 99 -0.08 -21.24 11.71
C VAL A 99 1.41 -21.28 11.41
N VAL A 100 1.85 -22.39 10.83
CA VAL A 100 3.22 -22.56 10.40
C VAL A 100 3.45 -21.71 9.15
N CYS A 101 4.44 -20.85 9.23
CA CYS A 101 4.89 -20.06 8.11
C CYS A 101 5.39 -20.91 6.95
N SER A 102 4.82 -20.70 5.77
CA SER A 102 5.33 -21.23 4.49
C SER A 102 6.34 -20.27 3.85
N GLY A 103 7.16 -20.79 2.94
CA GLY A 103 8.16 -20.03 2.17
C GLY A 103 9.58 -20.12 2.70
N ALA A 104 10.49 -19.33 2.14
CA ALA A 104 11.85 -19.05 2.59
C ALA A 104 11.95 -17.65 3.24
N VAL A 105 13.03 -17.39 3.99
CA VAL A 105 13.29 -16.04 4.54
C VAL A 105 13.63 -15.11 3.37
N GLY A 106 13.03 -13.91 3.33
CA GLY A 106 13.17 -12.96 2.23
C GLY A 106 12.11 -13.10 1.12
N ASP A 107 11.25 -14.12 1.15
CA ASP A 107 10.14 -14.24 0.19
C ASP A 107 9.19 -13.04 0.31
N ILE A 108 8.64 -12.63 -0.83
CA ILE A 108 7.64 -11.56 -0.93
C ILE A 108 6.28 -12.14 -1.35
N LYS A 109 5.20 -11.66 -0.73
CA LYS A 109 3.82 -12.00 -1.08
C LYS A 109 2.99 -10.74 -1.27
N TYR A 110 2.14 -10.74 -2.29
CA TYR A 110 1.09 -9.74 -2.48
C TYR A 110 -0.23 -10.28 -1.93
N SER A 111 -1.00 -9.44 -1.25
CA SER A 111 -2.26 -9.85 -0.64
C SER A 111 -3.24 -8.68 -0.53
N ILE A 112 -4.53 -9.01 -0.58
CA ILE A 112 -5.63 -8.08 -0.26
C ILE A 112 -5.94 -8.05 1.24
N LEU A 113 -5.45 -9.04 2.00
CA LEU A 113 -5.67 -9.14 3.44
C LEU A 113 -4.80 -8.13 4.19
N ASP A 114 -5.40 -7.42 5.14
CA ASP A 114 -4.68 -6.58 6.09
C ASP A 114 -3.76 -7.43 7.01
N PRO A 115 -2.82 -6.80 7.74
CA PRO A 115 -1.82 -7.54 8.50
C PRO A 115 -2.39 -8.51 9.54
N THR A 116 -3.55 -8.21 10.12
CA THR A 116 -4.18 -9.05 11.14
C THR A 116 -4.76 -10.32 10.52
N GLU A 117 -5.54 -10.18 9.45
CA GLU A 117 -6.10 -11.33 8.73
C GLU A 117 -5.01 -12.12 8.00
N PHE A 118 -3.99 -11.45 7.47
CA PHE A 118 -2.87 -12.12 6.82
C PHE A 118 -2.12 -13.05 7.79
N ALA A 119 -1.83 -12.57 9.00
CA ALA A 119 -1.13 -13.36 10.03
C ALA A 119 -1.93 -14.60 10.47
N LYS A 120 -3.27 -14.52 10.51
CA LYS A 120 -4.14 -15.68 10.81
C LYS A 120 -4.04 -16.79 9.77
N VAL A 121 -3.68 -16.47 8.53
CA VAL A 121 -3.64 -17.44 7.41
C VAL A 121 -2.22 -17.84 7.04
N ASN A 122 -1.22 -16.96 7.21
CA ASN A 122 0.16 -17.17 6.76
C ASN A 122 1.18 -17.26 7.91
N GLY A 123 0.76 -17.02 9.15
CA GLY A 123 1.63 -16.97 10.32
C GLY A 123 2.26 -15.59 10.54
N ASN A 124 2.83 -15.39 11.73
CA ASN A 124 3.36 -14.11 12.20
C ASN A 124 4.82 -13.82 11.80
N CYS A 125 5.45 -14.68 10.99
CA CYS A 125 6.79 -14.44 10.45
C CYS A 125 6.81 -13.47 9.25
N TRP A 126 5.63 -13.10 8.75
CA TRP A 126 5.45 -12.15 7.67
C TRP A 126 5.12 -10.78 8.23
N VAL A 127 5.72 -9.75 7.67
CA VAL A 127 5.43 -8.35 8.02
C VAL A 127 5.15 -7.56 6.75
N PRO A 128 4.24 -6.57 6.79
CA PRO A 128 4.07 -5.67 5.66
C PRO A 128 5.38 -4.89 5.44
N MET A 129 5.74 -4.65 4.19
CA MET A 129 6.88 -3.82 3.79
C MET A 129 6.54 -2.35 4.02
N ASP A 130 6.63 -1.90 5.27
CA ASP A 130 6.18 -0.59 5.74
C ASP A 130 7.32 0.32 6.24
N GLY A 131 8.57 -0.08 6.04
CA GLY A 131 9.73 0.69 6.49
C GLY A 131 10.30 0.31 7.86
N ARG A 132 9.72 -0.68 8.55
CA ARG A 132 10.12 -1.03 9.93
C ARG A 132 11.55 -1.59 10.04
N ASP A 133 12.13 -1.42 11.22
CA ASP A 133 13.34 -2.14 11.64
C ASP A 133 13.04 -3.63 11.83
N ILE A 134 13.97 -4.48 11.39
CA ILE A 134 13.90 -5.93 11.48
C ILE A 134 15.21 -6.53 12.03
N SER A 135 16.01 -5.74 12.73
CA SER A 135 17.38 -6.10 13.18
C SER A 135 17.47 -7.39 14.01
N THR A 136 16.37 -7.81 14.64
CA THR A 136 16.27 -9.02 15.46
C THR A 136 15.73 -10.24 14.70
N SER A 137 15.36 -10.08 13.43
CA SER A 137 14.77 -11.14 12.61
C SER A 137 15.83 -12.06 11.99
N LYS A 138 15.40 -13.22 11.47
CA LYS A 138 16.30 -14.08 10.69
C LYS A 138 16.77 -13.41 9.41
N LEU A 139 15.93 -12.61 8.75
CA LEU A 139 16.32 -11.87 7.55
C LEU A 139 17.47 -10.89 7.82
N ALA A 140 17.54 -10.30 9.01
CA ALA A 140 18.64 -9.41 9.38
C ALA A 140 20.02 -10.08 9.41
N THR A 141 20.08 -11.41 9.59
CA THR A 141 21.35 -12.16 9.48
C THR A 141 21.94 -12.13 8.07
N HIS A 142 21.15 -11.75 7.07
CA HIS A 142 21.58 -11.54 5.68
C HIS A 142 21.95 -10.07 5.37
N GLY A 143 22.19 -9.24 6.39
CA GLY A 143 22.66 -7.87 6.22
C GLY A 143 21.56 -6.83 5.96
N VAL A 144 20.29 -7.18 6.23
CA VAL A 144 19.13 -6.29 6.05
C VAL A 144 18.56 -5.91 7.43
N SER A 145 18.93 -4.75 7.96
CA SER A 145 18.46 -4.30 9.29
C SER A 145 17.07 -3.66 9.25
N SER A 146 16.62 -3.19 8.09
CA SER A 146 15.28 -2.64 7.88
C SER A 146 14.76 -3.00 6.50
N ILE A 147 13.44 -3.00 6.34
CA ILE A 147 12.78 -3.26 5.05
C ILE A 147 12.30 -1.94 4.44
N PRO A 148 12.23 -1.81 3.10
CA PRO A 148 11.61 -0.65 2.47
C PRO A 148 10.14 -0.49 2.84
N ASN A 149 9.65 0.75 2.79
CA ASN A 149 8.22 1.01 2.69
C ASN A 149 7.80 0.90 1.22
N ALA A 150 7.13 -0.19 0.86
CA ALA A 150 6.75 -0.48 -0.53
C ALA A 150 5.45 0.23 -0.97
N GLY A 151 4.83 1.03 -0.11
CA GLY A 151 3.61 1.76 -0.42
C GLY A 151 3.81 2.71 -1.62
N GLY A 152 3.04 2.50 -2.69
CA GLY A 152 3.10 3.31 -3.90
C GLY A 152 4.37 3.11 -4.75
N MET A 153 5.24 2.17 -4.38
CA MET A 153 6.48 1.88 -5.10
C MET A 153 6.23 0.94 -6.29
N PHE A 154 6.99 1.14 -7.37
CA PHE A 154 7.15 0.12 -8.40
C PHE A 154 8.25 -0.86 -8.01
N LEU A 155 8.06 -2.12 -8.42
CA LEU A 155 9.07 -3.17 -8.24
C LEU A 155 9.84 -3.36 -9.54
N ARG A 156 11.16 -3.41 -9.40
CA ARG A 156 12.11 -3.65 -10.49
C ARG A 156 13.04 -4.79 -10.13
N ALA A 157 13.28 -5.68 -11.08
CA ALA A 157 14.19 -6.82 -10.90
C ALA A 157 15.65 -6.37 -10.77
N GLN A 158 16.44 -7.12 -9.98
CA GLN A 158 17.89 -6.91 -9.93
C GLN A 158 18.53 -7.30 -11.26
N GLU A 159 19.43 -6.46 -11.75
CA GLU A 159 20.17 -6.76 -12.97
C GLU A 159 21.42 -7.58 -12.67
N PHE A 160 21.75 -8.48 -13.59
CA PHE A 160 22.97 -9.25 -13.57
C PHE A 160 23.86 -8.81 -14.74
N GLY A 161 25.12 -9.27 -14.75
CA GLY A 161 25.98 -9.13 -15.92
C GLY A 161 25.38 -9.79 -17.17
N SER A 162 25.94 -9.49 -18.33
CA SER A 162 25.46 -10.05 -19.60
C SER A 162 25.53 -11.57 -19.58
N HIS A 163 24.53 -12.23 -20.16
CA HIS A 163 24.48 -13.69 -20.23
C HIS A 163 24.05 -14.14 -21.62
N GLY A 164 24.99 -14.73 -22.38
CA GLY A 164 24.75 -15.16 -23.75
C GLY A 164 24.33 -13.99 -24.64
N THR A 165 23.12 -14.04 -25.19
CA THR A 165 22.54 -12.99 -26.03
C THR A 165 21.80 -11.90 -25.24
N PHE A 166 21.67 -12.05 -23.92
CA PHE A 166 21.02 -11.04 -23.08
C PHE A 166 22.04 -9.96 -22.68
N PRO A 167 21.81 -8.69 -23.08
CA PRO A 167 22.70 -7.60 -22.72
C PRO A 167 22.59 -7.27 -21.22
N SER A 168 23.69 -6.75 -20.66
CA SER A 168 23.70 -6.10 -19.35
C SER A 168 23.18 -4.66 -19.46
N ASN A 169 22.75 -4.07 -18.33
CA ASN A 169 22.33 -2.66 -18.23
C ASN A 169 21.08 -2.37 -19.07
N ASN A 170 20.04 -3.21 -18.93
CA ASN A 170 18.73 -2.93 -19.52
C ASN A 170 18.03 -1.80 -18.77
N ASP A 171 18.39 -1.63 -17.51
CA ASP A 171 18.02 -0.56 -16.60
C ASP A 171 19.28 0.25 -16.23
N PRO A 172 19.49 1.43 -16.85
CA PRO A 172 20.65 2.26 -16.56
C PRO A 172 20.85 2.49 -15.06
N ASP A 173 22.11 2.46 -14.63
CA ASP A 173 22.52 2.63 -13.22
C ASP A 173 22.11 1.48 -12.29
N ARG A 174 21.72 0.32 -12.86
CA ARG A 174 21.52 -0.92 -12.11
C ARG A 174 22.45 -2.03 -12.59
N THR A 175 23.22 -2.59 -11.66
CA THR A 175 24.18 -3.67 -11.92
C THR A 175 24.01 -4.77 -10.86
N SER A 176 24.78 -5.85 -10.98
CA SER A 176 24.82 -6.91 -9.97
C SER A 176 25.23 -6.42 -8.59
N ASP A 177 25.93 -5.29 -8.50
CA ASP A 177 26.44 -4.72 -7.25
C ASP A 177 25.49 -3.68 -6.64
N SER A 178 24.41 -3.31 -7.34
CA SER A 178 23.42 -2.38 -6.81
C SER A 178 22.77 -2.95 -5.54
N PRO A 179 22.58 -2.14 -4.48
CA PRO A 179 21.94 -2.59 -3.25
C PRO A 179 20.56 -3.23 -3.51
N ILE A 180 20.33 -4.40 -2.92
CA ILE A 180 19.04 -5.08 -2.96
C ILE A 180 18.13 -4.46 -1.89
N ALA A 181 16.82 -4.40 -2.19
CA ALA A 181 15.79 -3.93 -1.26
C ALA A 181 16.04 -2.50 -0.75
N VAL A 182 16.40 -1.58 -1.66
CA VAL A 182 16.49 -0.14 -1.37
C VAL A 182 15.49 0.61 -2.23
N ALA A 183 14.83 1.62 -1.64
CA ALA A 183 13.93 2.50 -2.36
C ALA A 183 14.70 3.48 -3.25
N GLN A 184 14.22 3.66 -4.48
CA GLN A 184 14.77 4.62 -5.43
C GLN A 184 13.76 5.74 -5.67
N VAL A 185 14.27 6.96 -5.83
CA VAL A 185 13.45 8.14 -6.19
C VAL A 185 13.22 8.18 -7.70
N ASP A 186 12.13 8.82 -8.12
CA ASP A 186 11.86 9.06 -9.53
C ASP A 186 12.95 9.94 -10.15
N THR A 187 13.38 9.58 -11.36
CA THR A 187 14.37 10.35 -12.13
C THR A 187 13.72 10.81 -13.44
N LEU A 188 13.71 12.12 -13.68
CA LEU A 188 13.27 12.70 -14.95
C LEU A 188 14.49 13.10 -15.77
N GLN A 189 14.69 12.44 -16.90
CA GLN A 189 15.80 12.77 -17.80
C GLN A 189 15.40 13.86 -18.80
N SER A 190 16.29 14.82 -19.03
CA SER A 190 16.10 15.81 -20.09
C SER A 190 16.12 15.11 -21.45
N HIS A 191 15.18 15.46 -22.31
CA HIS A 191 15.12 14.99 -23.68
C HIS A 191 14.72 16.14 -24.61
N LYS A 192 14.96 15.97 -25.91
CA LYS A 192 14.65 16.99 -26.92
C LYS A 192 13.39 16.57 -27.67
N HIS A 193 12.43 17.48 -27.79
CA HIS A 193 11.33 17.35 -28.73
C HIS A 193 11.79 17.87 -30.10
N GLY A 194 11.65 17.06 -31.14
CA GLY A 194 11.85 17.53 -32.51
C GLY A 194 10.76 18.54 -32.86
N GLY A 195 11.11 19.81 -33.03
CA GLY A 195 10.18 20.80 -33.55
C GLY A 195 9.72 20.42 -34.95
N ILE A 196 8.44 20.58 -35.25
CA ILE A 196 7.91 20.44 -36.61
C ILE A 196 8.65 21.46 -37.47
N THR A 197 9.53 21.00 -38.35
CA THR A 197 10.23 21.86 -39.30
C THR A 197 9.29 22.15 -40.46
N ASP A 198 8.28 22.99 -40.23
CA ASP A 198 7.64 23.67 -41.35
C ASP A 198 8.54 24.87 -41.70
N LYS A 199 9.44 24.65 -42.65
CA LYS A 199 10.35 25.68 -43.15
C LYS A 199 9.58 26.61 -44.08
N HIS A 200 8.84 27.57 -43.52
CA HIS A 200 8.62 28.81 -44.25
C HIS A 200 9.87 29.69 -44.07
N ILE A 201 10.70 29.74 -45.10
CA ILE A 201 11.83 30.67 -45.18
C ILE A 201 11.25 32.06 -45.46
N GLU A 202 11.17 32.91 -44.44
CA GLU A 202 10.97 34.34 -44.66
C GLU A 202 12.34 34.94 -45.04
N GLN A 203 12.58 35.13 -46.34
CA GLN A 203 13.75 35.89 -46.80
C GLN A 203 13.47 37.38 -46.58
N VAL A 204 13.86 37.91 -45.41
CA VAL A 204 13.90 39.36 -45.18
C VAL A 204 15.02 39.94 -46.05
N LYS A 205 14.66 40.45 -47.23
CA LYS A 205 15.56 41.22 -48.08
C LYS A 205 15.61 42.65 -47.57
N THR A 206 16.62 42.98 -46.76
CA THR A 206 16.90 44.37 -46.37
C THR A 206 17.37 45.14 -47.60
N VAL A 207 16.49 45.90 -48.25
CA VAL A 207 16.88 46.81 -49.33
C VAL A 207 17.31 48.13 -48.72
N TYR A 208 18.61 48.38 -48.71
CA TYR A 208 19.15 49.72 -48.48
C TYR A 208 18.77 50.59 -49.67
N VAL A 209 17.92 51.60 -49.46
CA VAL A 209 17.61 52.62 -50.47
C VAL A 209 18.49 53.83 -50.18
N PRO A 210 19.55 54.10 -50.98
CA PRO A 210 20.27 55.36 -50.84
C PRO A 210 19.34 56.49 -51.29
N ASN A 211 19.39 57.59 -50.55
CA ASN A 211 18.67 58.84 -50.74
C ASN A 211 18.36 59.15 -52.22
N VAL A 212 17.13 58.91 -52.65
CA VAL A 212 16.65 59.31 -53.97
C VAL A 212 16.38 60.82 -53.91
N ASN A 213 17.25 61.56 -54.57
CA ASN A 213 17.09 62.95 -54.92
C ASN A 213 15.79 63.16 -55.72
N THR A 214 14.72 63.59 -55.04
CA THR A 214 13.42 63.88 -55.65
C THR A 214 13.45 65.21 -56.41
N ASN A 215 14.23 65.32 -57.49
CA ASN A 215 14.22 66.46 -58.40
C ASN A 215 14.38 65.96 -59.85
N ASN A 216 13.37 65.24 -60.36
CA ASN A 216 12.99 65.15 -61.78
C ASN A 216 12.26 63.82 -62.05
N ILE A 217 10.96 63.77 -61.82
CA ILE A 217 10.09 62.92 -62.63
C ILE A 217 8.93 63.81 -63.07
N GLY A 218 8.90 64.07 -64.38
CA GLY A 218 7.96 64.94 -65.05
C GLY A 218 6.52 64.48 -64.86
N SER A 219 5.65 65.48 -64.94
CA SER A 219 4.20 65.40 -64.84
C SER A 219 3.59 64.49 -65.91
N GLU A 220 3.21 63.28 -65.52
CA GLU A 220 2.08 62.58 -66.14
C GLU A 220 1.13 62.18 -65.01
N PRO A 221 -0.14 62.65 -65.02
CA PRO A 221 -1.06 62.37 -63.92
C PRO A 221 -1.49 60.90 -63.99
N HIS A 222 -0.90 60.05 -63.13
CA HIS A 222 -1.40 58.69 -62.96
C HIS A 222 -2.64 58.74 -62.05
N THR A 223 -3.83 58.80 -62.65
CA THR A 223 -5.10 58.68 -61.93
C THR A 223 -5.24 57.23 -61.43
N ILE A 224 -4.98 57.01 -60.13
CA ILE A 224 -5.35 55.76 -59.47
C ILE A 224 -6.75 55.95 -58.85
N PRO A 225 -7.75 55.14 -59.21
CA PRO A 225 -9.09 55.28 -58.63
C PRO A 225 -9.04 54.97 -57.14
N ALA A 226 -9.84 55.72 -56.36
CA ALA A 226 -10.04 55.43 -54.96
C ALA A 226 -10.49 53.96 -54.80
N ASN A 227 -9.74 53.22 -53.99
CA ASN A 227 -9.99 51.84 -53.56
C ASN A 227 -9.54 50.72 -54.52
N GLY A 228 -8.56 50.97 -55.39
CA GLY A 228 -7.89 49.92 -56.16
C GLY A 228 -6.69 49.29 -55.42
N TRP A 229 -6.60 47.96 -55.41
CA TRP A 229 -5.39 47.23 -55.03
C TRP A 229 -4.47 47.14 -56.26
N SER A 230 -3.34 47.86 -56.25
CA SER A 230 -2.30 47.67 -57.26
C SER A 230 -1.34 46.58 -56.80
N HIS A 231 -1.32 45.46 -57.53
CA HIS A 231 -0.24 44.49 -57.43
C HIS A 231 0.90 44.96 -58.35
N ASP A 232 2.00 45.43 -57.76
CA ASP A 232 3.27 45.46 -58.47
C ASP A 232 3.93 44.09 -58.31
N ASN A 233 3.86 43.28 -59.37
CA ASN A 233 4.38 41.91 -59.39
C ASN A 233 5.92 41.82 -59.39
N THR A 234 6.62 42.95 -59.20
CA THR A 234 8.08 42.95 -59.07
C THR A 234 8.56 43.03 -57.63
N LEU A 235 7.71 43.49 -56.69
CA LEU A 235 8.00 43.55 -55.27
C LEU A 235 6.72 43.23 -54.50
N ASN A 236 6.60 42.01 -53.98
CA ASN A 236 5.51 41.56 -53.10
C ASN A 236 5.49 42.35 -51.76
N ASN A 237 5.20 43.65 -51.81
CA ASN A 237 5.05 44.52 -50.66
C ASN A 237 3.65 45.14 -50.68
N HIS A 238 2.85 44.86 -49.66
CA HIS A 238 1.63 45.62 -49.38
C HIS A 238 1.98 46.89 -48.61
N TYR A 239 1.90 48.04 -49.26
CA TYR A 239 2.04 49.33 -48.58
C TYR A 239 0.64 49.89 -48.30
N LEU A 240 0.28 50.03 -47.02
CA LEU A 240 -0.94 50.72 -46.62
C LEU A 240 -0.60 52.20 -46.40
N TRP A 241 -1.01 53.06 -47.33
CA TRP A 241 -0.83 54.51 -47.22
C TRP A 241 -2.05 55.14 -46.53
N THR A 242 -1.91 55.55 -45.27
CA THR A 242 -2.86 56.46 -44.63
C THR A 242 -2.25 57.85 -44.60
N GLY A 243 -2.59 58.68 -45.59
CA GLY A 243 -2.06 60.03 -45.71
C GLY A 243 -2.79 61.03 -44.81
N GLY A 244 -2.04 61.99 -44.26
CA GLY A 244 -2.61 63.26 -43.81
C GLY A 244 -1.83 64.01 -42.72
N GLY A 245 -0.61 64.48 -43.00
CA GLY A 245 0.03 65.48 -42.14
C GLY A 245 1.49 65.78 -42.48
N THR A 246 1.81 67.05 -42.74
CA THR A 246 3.17 67.58 -42.85
C THR A 246 3.80 67.66 -41.46
N GLY A 247 4.68 66.71 -41.14
CA GLY A 247 5.46 66.67 -39.92
C GLY A 247 6.47 65.53 -40.00
N ASP A 248 7.64 65.73 -39.40
CA ASP A 248 8.78 64.81 -39.44
C ASP A 248 8.34 63.34 -39.29
N ALA A 249 8.63 62.54 -40.32
CA ALA A 249 8.36 61.12 -40.28
C ALA A 249 9.33 60.47 -39.29
N PHE A 250 8.90 60.36 -38.03
CA PHE A 250 9.48 59.43 -37.06
C PHE A 250 9.39 58.04 -37.67
N GLY A 251 10.55 57.49 -38.05
CA GLY A 251 10.67 56.11 -38.46
C GLY A 251 10.32 55.20 -37.29
N MET A 252 9.05 54.79 -37.18
CA MET A 252 8.67 53.70 -36.31
C MET A 252 9.23 52.43 -36.92
N THR A 253 10.38 51.98 -36.41
CA THR A 253 10.75 50.58 -36.55
C THR A 253 9.70 49.79 -35.79
N PHE A 254 8.73 49.24 -36.50
CA PHE A 254 7.97 48.12 -35.96
C PHE A 254 8.98 47.00 -35.78
N LEU A 255 9.52 46.88 -34.57
CA LEU A 255 10.01 45.60 -34.09
C LEU A 255 8.78 44.71 -34.11
N GLY A 256 8.58 44.00 -35.22
CA GLY A 256 7.67 42.88 -35.27
C GLY A 256 8.12 41.98 -34.14
N SER A 257 7.38 42.00 -33.03
CA SER A 257 7.59 41.05 -31.96
C SER A 257 7.49 39.70 -32.64
N SER A 258 8.62 38.98 -32.72
CA SER A 258 8.64 37.53 -32.88
C SER A 258 7.43 37.01 -32.13
N PRO A 259 6.56 36.15 -32.71
CA PRO A 259 5.41 35.68 -31.98
C PRO A 259 5.94 35.16 -30.65
N LEU A 260 5.54 35.81 -29.56
CA LEU A 260 5.79 35.31 -28.23
C LEU A 260 5.14 33.94 -28.29
N ARG A 261 5.96 32.89 -28.48
CA ARG A 261 5.51 31.53 -28.23
C ARG A 261 5.32 31.49 -26.74
N GLU A 262 4.14 31.89 -26.29
CA GLU A 262 3.61 31.41 -25.04
C GLU A 262 3.55 29.90 -25.20
N THR A 263 4.54 29.21 -24.64
CA THR A 263 4.37 27.83 -24.23
C THR A 263 3.33 27.89 -23.11
N THR A 264 2.05 27.86 -23.48
CA THR A 264 1.01 27.58 -22.51
C THR A 264 1.33 26.19 -21.96
N ASP A 265 1.58 26.11 -20.66
CA ASP A 265 1.71 24.84 -19.95
C ASP A 265 0.36 24.12 -20.02
N THR A 266 0.12 23.47 -21.15
CA THR A 266 -1.04 22.61 -21.36
C THR A 266 -0.68 21.24 -20.82
N GLY A 267 -0.69 21.13 -19.49
CA GLY A 267 -0.69 19.82 -18.83
C GLY A 267 -1.99 19.10 -19.19
N ALA A 268 -1.90 17.95 -19.84
CA ALA A 268 -3.02 17.02 -19.91
C ALA A 268 -3.34 16.50 -18.50
N ALA A 269 -4.54 15.94 -18.31
CA ALA A 269 -4.91 15.28 -17.06
C ALA A 269 -3.82 14.30 -16.62
N GLU A 270 -3.48 14.32 -15.33
CA GLU A 270 -2.46 13.47 -14.72
C GLU A 270 -2.63 12.01 -15.17
N THR A 271 -1.68 11.49 -15.96
CA THR A 271 -1.71 10.10 -16.42
C THR A 271 -1.02 9.22 -15.38
N ARG A 272 -1.72 8.93 -14.28
CA ARG A 272 -1.29 7.84 -13.40
C ARG A 272 -1.46 6.51 -14.14
N PRO A 273 -0.45 5.62 -14.14
CA PRO A 273 -0.66 4.25 -14.61
C PRO A 273 -1.85 3.62 -13.89
N LYS A 274 -2.72 2.90 -14.61
CA LYS A 274 -3.77 2.09 -13.98
C LYS A 274 -3.08 1.01 -13.16
N ASN A 275 -3.25 1.04 -11.83
CA ASN A 275 -2.64 0.08 -10.93
C ASN A 275 -3.67 -0.52 -9.96
N ILE A 276 -3.29 -1.61 -9.31
CA ILE A 276 -4.03 -2.24 -8.21
C ILE A 276 -3.22 -2.06 -6.94
N ASN A 277 -3.88 -1.69 -5.84
CA ASN A 277 -3.24 -1.57 -4.54
C ASN A 277 -3.35 -2.89 -3.78
N LEU A 278 -2.22 -3.44 -3.36
CA LEU A 278 -2.11 -4.68 -2.60
C LEU A 278 -1.13 -4.46 -1.45
N TYR A 279 -1.35 -5.12 -0.31
CA TYR A 279 -0.30 -5.23 0.70
C TYR A 279 0.84 -6.08 0.15
N ILE A 280 2.07 -5.60 0.36
CA ILE A 280 3.28 -6.33 0.04
C ILE A 280 3.89 -6.78 1.37
N TYR A 281 3.95 -8.09 1.59
CA TYR A 281 4.53 -8.70 2.77
C TYR A 281 5.89 -9.31 2.43
N ILE A 282 6.81 -9.26 3.39
CA ILE A 282 8.08 -9.97 3.33
C ILE A 282 8.20 -10.91 4.53
N ARG A 283 8.74 -12.11 4.28
CA ARG A 283 9.02 -13.08 5.34
C ARG A 283 10.34 -12.78 6.02
N ILE A 284 10.29 -12.49 7.32
CA ILE A 284 11.47 -12.10 8.09
C ILE A 284 11.99 -13.22 9.01
N ASN A 285 11.19 -14.26 9.27
CA ASN A 285 11.51 -15.37 10.19
C ASN A 285 11.12 -16.76 9.67
#